data_AF-A0A845RVJ3-F1
#
_entry.id   AF-A0A845RVJ3-F1
#
_cell.length_a   1.000
_cell.length_b   1.000
_cell.length_c   1.000
_cell.angle_alpha   90.00
_cell.angle_beta   90.00
_cell.angle_gamma   90.00
#
_symmetry.space_group_name_H-M   'P 1'
#
loop_
_entity.id
_entity.type
_entity.pdbx_description
1 polymer ?
#
loop_
_entity_poly.entity_id
_entity_poly.type
_entity_poly.pdbx_seq_one_letter_code
_entity_poly.pdbx_strand_id
1 'polypeptide(L)'
;TKDKKLKEVYSKMNLRSAWTYSKTNQIKGYDLPIDVAIKEQVVTMNQLYELLKKNNIKLSIVVYPWPQTILYDKRENLMKTTWENFCKNKCANFINTFPLFMNDDDDEKSKKNLIIKKYYQLGDIHFNPEGHKLIADYFIKNFKF
;
A
#
# COMPACT_ATOMS: atom_id res chain seq x y z
N THR A 1 -22.97 -9.40 -13.67
CA THR A 1 -21.73 -10.16 -13.95
C THR A 1 -20.88 -10.26 -12.69
N LYS A 2 -20.01 -11.28 -12.59
CA LYS A 2 -19.13 -11.51 -11.41
C LYS A 2 -18.26 -10.29 -11.05
N ASP A 3 -17.95 -9.43 -12.02
CA ASP A 3 -17.19 -8.19 -11.80
C ASP A 3 -17.98 -7.03 -11.18
N LYS A 4 -19.31 -7.02 -11.30
CA LYS A 4 -20.17 -6.08 -10.56
C LYS A 4 -20.13 -6.40 -9.05
N LYS A 5 -19.99 -7.69 -8.71
CA LYS A 5 -19.93 -8.18 -7.33
C LYS A 5 -18.64 -7.78 -6.60
N LEU A 6 -17.49 -7.72 -7.28
CA LEU A 6 -16.22 -7.37 -6.63
C LEU A 6 -16.17 -5.90 -6.19
N LYS A 7 -16.54 -4.97 -7.09
CA LYS A 7 -16.65 -3.55 -6.71
C LYS A 7 -17.70 -3.35 -5.62
N GLU A 8 -18.80 -4.10 -5.62
CA GLU A 8 -19.81 -4.02 -4.56
C GLU A 8 -19.28 -4.52 -3.20
N VAL A 9 -18.50 -5.60 -3.19
CA VAL A 9 -17.84 -6.12 -1.98
C VAL A 9 -16.86 -5.08 -1.44
N TYR A 10 -16.00 -4.51 -2.29
CA TYR A 10 -15.00 -3.53 -1.86
C TYR A 10 -15.54 -2.10 -1.72
N SER A 11 -16.70 -1.76 -2.30
CA SER A 11 -17.37 -0.47 -2.07
C SER A 11 -18.01 -0.39 -0.69
N LYS A 12 -18.35 -1.55 -0.12
CA LYS A 12 -18.84 -1.67 1.27
C LYS A 12 -17.69 -1.71 2.28
N MET A 13 -16.44 -1.86 1.83
CA MET A 13 -15.28 -1.91 2.70
C MET A 13 -14.76 -0.52 3.07
N ASN A 14 -14.89 -0.25 4.37
CA ASN A 14 -14.16 0.67 5.23
C ASN A 14 -13.63 1.98 4.61
N LEU A 15 -14.21 3.09 5.08
CA LEU A 15 -13.73 4.46 4.91
C LEU A 15 -12.22 4.60 5.13
N ARG A 16 -11.62 3.75 5.98
CA ARG A 16 -10.16 3.67 6.22
C ARG A 16 -9.31 3.44 4.97
N SER A 17 -9.86 2.92 3.88
CA SER A 17 -9.09 2.72 2.63
C SER A 17 -9.05 3.95 1.73
N ALA A 18 -9.95 4.91 1.97
CA ALA A 18 -10.16 6.05 1.09
C ALA A 18 -8.92 6.93 0.93
N TRP A 19 -8.10 7.08 1.97
CA TRP A 19 -6.86 7.88 1.86
C TRP A 19 -5.87 7.35 0.81
N THR A 20 -5.94 6.07 0.46
CA THR A 20 -5.01 5.45 -0.51
C THR A 20 -5.35 5.75 -1.96
N TYR A 21 -6.54 6.29 -2.25
CA TYR A 21 -7.00 6.60 -3.60
C TYR A 21 -7.77 7.92 -3.75
N SER A 22 -8.10 8.59 -2.62
CA SER A 22 -8.83 9.86 -2.63
C SER A 22 -8.05 10.95 -3.38
N LYS A 23 -8.80 11.77 -4.12
CA LYS A 23 -8.27 12.97 -4.79
C LYS A 23 -8.50 14.24 -3.98
N THR A 24 -9.21 14.14 -2.85
CA THR A 24 -9.44 15.24 -1.92
C THR A 24 -8.72 14.99 -0.61
N ASN A 25 -8.20 16.06 -0.01
CA ASN A 25 -7.50 16.00 1.28
C ASN A 25 -8.47 15.76 2.45
N GLN A 26 -9.71 16.23 2.34
CA GLN A 26 -10.77 15.95 3.31
C GLN A 26 -11.65 14.80 2.82
N ILE A 27 -11.84 13.80 3.67
CA ILE A 27 -12.73 12.67 3.44
C ILE A 27 -13.83 12.73 4.51
N LYS A 28 -15.09 12.72 4.08
CA LYS A 28 -16.22 12.71 5.02
C LYS A 28 -16.13 11.49 5.94
N GLY A 29 -16.10 11.74 7.25
CA GLY A 29 -15.98 10.71 8.29
C GLY A 29 -14.55 10.43 8.78
N TYR A 30 -13.56 11.18 8.28
CA TYR A 30 -12.24 11.26 8.92
C TYR A 30 -12.20 12.44 9.89
N ASP A 31 -11.49 12.26 11.00
CA ASP A 31 -11.30 13.32 12.00
C ASP A 31 -10.30 14.39 11.53
N LEU A 32 -9.30 13.98 10.74
CA LEU A 32 -8.23 14.84 10.24
C LEU A 32 -8.13 14.79 8.71
N PRO A 33 -7.69 15.89 8.07
CA PRO A 33 -7.26 15.86 6.68
C PRO A 33 -6.10 14.86 6.47
N ILE A 34 -6.02 14.27 5.28
CA ILE A 34 -5.04 13.23 4.94
C ILE A 34 -3.61 13.73 5.14
N ASP A 35 -3.29 14.95 4.72
CA ASP A 35 -1.95 15.54 4.85
C ASP A 35 -1.52 15.73 6.31
N VAL A 36 -2.43 16.16 7.19
CA VAL A 36 -2.19 16.27 8.63
C VAL A 36 -1.92 14.89 9.23
N ALA A 37 -2.77 13.91 8.93
CA ALA A 37 -2.60 12.54 9.43
C ALA A 37 -1.31 11.88 8.91
N ILE A 38 -0.91 12.14 7.65
CA ILE A 38 0.36 11.68 7.09
C ILE A 38 1.53 12.36 7.78
N LYS A 39 1.45 13.67 8.04
CA LYS A 39 2.50 14.41 8.74
C LYS A 39 2.74 13.83 10.14
N GLU A 40 1.68 13.53 10.88
CA GLU A 40 1.77 12.88 12.19
C GLU A 40 2.46 11.50 12.10
N GLN A 41 2.03 10.66 11.15
CA GLN A 41 2.68 9.35 10.91
C GLN A 41 4.17 9.49 10.58
N VAL A 42 4.55 10.47 9.75
CA VAL A 42 5.95 10.75 9.40
C VAL A 42 6.74 11.21 10.62
N VAL A 43 6.17 12.03 11.50
CA VAL A 43 6.81 12.44 12.76
C VAL A 43 7.06 11.23 13.65
N THR A 44 6.07 10.36 13.84
CA THR A 44 6.23 9.13 14.63
C THR A 44 7.28 8.20 14.01
N MET A 45 7.29 8.05 12.69
CA MET A 45 8.29 7.22 12.00
C MET A 45 9.70 7.80 12.09
N ASN A 46 9.86 9.13 12.15
CA ASN A 46 11.16 9.73 12.45
C ASN A 46 11.63 9.38 13.87
N GLN A 47 10.73 9.35 14.87
CA GLN A 47 11.08 8.92 16.22
C GLN A 47 11.53 7.45 16.26
N LEU A 48 10.83 6.57 15.52
CA LEU A 48 11.25 5.18 15.36
C LEU A 48 12.64 5.08 14.70
N TYR A 49 12.88 5.84 13.63
CA TYR A 49 14.19 5.86 12.97
C TYR A 49 15.31 6.28 13.94
N GLU A 50 15.13 7.35 14.71
CA GLU A 50 16.15 7.79 15.68
C GLU A 50 16.37 6.75 16.79
N LEU A 51 15.32 6.07 17.24
CA LEU A 51 15.43 4.97 18.20
C LEU A 51 16.25 3.81 17.64
N LEU A 52 15.97 3.37 16.41
CA LEU A 52 16.71 2.27 15.78
C LEU A 52 18.16 2.66 15.51
N LYS A 53 18.40 3.88 15.02
CA LYS A 53 19.74 4.43 14.79
C LYS A 53 20.58 4.47 16.07
N LYS A 54 20.00 4.92 17.20
CA LYS A 54 20.67 4.93 18.51
C LYS A 54 21.10 3.52 18.95
N ASN A 55 20.37 2.49 18.54
CA ASN A 55 20.66 1.09 18.85
C ASN A 55 21.43 0.37 17.74
N ASN A 56 21.95 1.09 16.73
CA ASN A 56 22.66 0.53 15.58
C ASN A 56 21.83 -0.53 14.80
N ILE A 57 20.51 -0.35 14.74
CA ILE A 57 19.58 -1.21 14.00
C ILE A 57 19.19 -0.51 12.69
N LYS A 58 19.30 -1.22 11.57
CA LYS A 58 18.91 -0.70 10.26
C LYS A 58 17.39 -0.74 10.09
N LEU A 59 16.80 0.40 9.69
CA LEU A 59 15.38 0.48 9.32
C LEU A 59 15.21 0.12 7.84
N SER A 60 14.22 -0.70 7.51
CA SER A 60 13.72 -0.85 6.14
C SER A 60 12.20 -0.67 6.14
N ILE A 61 11.65 -0.08 5.09
CA ILE A 61 10.20 0.08 4.92
C ILE A 61 9.77 -0.66 3.67
N VAL A 62 8.61 -1.31 3.77
CA VAL A 62 7.93 -1.93 2.64
C VAL A 62 6.55 -1.31 2.48
N VAL A 63 6.10 -1.11 1.24
CA VAL A 63 4.75 -0.64 0.92
C VAL A 63 4.00 -1.69 0.13
N TYR A 64 2.73 -1.89 0.49
CA TYR A 64 1.81 -2.86 -0.11
C TYR A 64 0.58 -2.14 -0.67
N PRO A 65 0.16 -2.41 -1.92
CA PRO A 65 -1.08 -1.84 -2.43
C PRO A 65 -2.28 -2.52 -1.76
N TRP A 66 -3.31 -1.75 -1.42
CA TRP A 66 -4.60 -2.33 -1.01
C TRP A 66 -5.44 -2.64 -2.25
N PRO A 67 -6.42 -3.57 -2.17
CA PRO A 67 -7.35 -3.83 -3.28
C PRO A 67 -8.00 -2.55 -3.81
N GLN A 68 -8.37 -1.62 -2.93
CA GLN A 68 -8.96 -0.34 -3.29
C GLN A 68 -7.98 0.56 -4.05
N THR A 69 -6.70 0.56 -3.66
CA THR A 69 -5.65 1.26 -4.42
C THR A 69 -5.52 0.69 -5.83
N ILE A 70 -5.52 -0.65 -5.95
CA ILE A 70 -5.48 -1.34 -7.26
C ILE A 70 -6.70 -0.96 -8.10
N LEU A 71 -7.89 -0.89 -7.50
CA LEU A 71 -9.14 -0.59 -8.20
C LEU A 71 -9.30 0.86 -8.62
N TYR A 72 -8.78 1.81 -7.82
CA TYR A 72 -9.19 3.21 -7.88
C TYR A 72 -8.04 4.22 -7.99
N ASP A 73 -6.78 3.78 -7.89
CA ASP A 73 -5.63 4.66 -8.07
C ASP A 73 -4.57 4.05 -9.02
N LYS A 74 -3.45 4.77 -9.16
CA LYS A 74 -2.30 4.40 -9.98
C LYS A 74 -1.15 3.84 -9.15
N ARG A 75 -0.19 3.21 -9.82
CA ARG A 75 1.01 2.64 -9.18
C ARG A 75 1.83 3.70 -8.45
N GLU A 76 2.03 4.85 -9.10
CA GLU A 76 2.62 6.04 -8.49
C GLU A 76 1.53 6.84 -7.78
N ASN A 77 1.48 6.75 -6.45
CA ASN A 77 0.45 7.39 -5.64
C ASN A 77 1.00 8.02 -4.35
N LEU A 78 0.09 8.62 -3.59
CA LEU A 78 0.42 9.30 -2.33
C LEU A 78 1.10 8.37 -1.32
N MET A 79 0.56 7.16 -1.10
CA MET A 79 1.13 6.20 -0.15
C MET A 79 2.57 5.83 -0.50
N LYS A 80 2.82 5.41 -1.74
CA LYS A 80 4.17 5.06 -2.21
C LYS A 80 5.11 6.26 -2.09
N THR A 81 4.69 7.42 -2.56
CA THR A 81 5.53 8.63 -2.61
C THR A 81 5.90 9.14 -1.21
N THR A 82 4.96 9.12 -0.27
CA THR A 82 5.20 9.50 1.14
C THR A 82 6.30 8.64 1.75
N TRP A 83 6.19 7.32 1.65
CA TRP A 83 7.15 6.41 2.29
C TRP A 83 8.49 6.32 1.56
N GLU A 84 8.49 6.46 0.23
CA GLU A 84 9.72 6.58 -0.55
C GLU A 84 10.51 7.83 -0.14
N ASN A 85 9.84 8.98 -0.04
CA ASN A 85 10.47 10.23 0.40
C ASN A 85 10.94 10.15 1.86
N PHE A 86 10.15 9.55 2.75
CA PHE A 86 10.57 9.33 4.14
C PHE A 86 11.88 8.55 4.22
N CYS A 87 11.99 7.48 3.41
CA CYS A 87 13.12 6.56 3.45
C CYS A 87 14.43 7.13 2.89
N LYS A 88 14.38 8.18 2.07
CA LYS A 88 15.59 8.85 1.56
C LYS A 88 16.51 9.22 2.72
N ASN A 89 17.74 8.69 2.69
CA ASN A 89 18.78 8.87 3.70
C ASN A 89 18.46 8.32 5.12
N LYS A 90 17.39 7.51 5.28
CA LYS A 90 16.99 6.92 6.58
C LYS A 90 16.91 5.40 6.56
N CYS A 91 16.45 4.83 5.46
CA CYS A 91 16.24 3.40 5.35
C CYS A 91 17.43 2.70 4.69
N ALA A 92 17.78 1.51 5.16
CA ALA A 92 18.65 0.59 4.45
C ALA A 92 17.99 0.11 3.15
N ASN A 93 16.68 -0.16 3.17
CA ASN A 93 15.90 -0.49 1.98
C ASN A 93 14.53 0.18 2.02
N PHE A 94 14.11 0.70 0.86
CA PHE A 94 12.71 0.98 0.56
C PHE A 94 12.22 -0.05 -0.44
N ILE A 95 11.25 -0.86 -0.03
CA ILE A 95 10.76 -2.00 -0.81
C ILE A 95 9.37 -1.67 -1.36
N ASN A 96 9.31 -1.37 -2.65
CA ASN A 96 8.05 -1.11 -3.34
C ASN A 96 7.48 -2.40 -3.93
N THR A 97 6.37 -2.92 -3.38
CA THR A 97 5.71 -4.13 -3.92
C THR A 97 4.60 -3.82 -4.91
N PHE A 98 4.29 -2.55 -5.17
CA PHE A 98 3.22 -2.18 -6.10
C PHE A 98 3.39 -2.79 -7.50
N PRO A 99 4.60 -2.85 -8.10
CA PRO A 99 4.81 -3.48 -9.40
C PRO A 99 4.45 -4.97 -9.46
N LEU A 100 4.36 -5.67 -8.32
CA LEU A 100 3.90 -7.07 -8.29
C LEU A 100 2.41 -7.22 -8.57
N PHE A 101 1.64 -6.15 -8.36
CA PHE A 101 0.17 -6.16 -8.41
C PHE A 101 -0.41 -5.13 -9.39
N MET A 102 0.38 -4.15 -9.83
CA MET A 102 -0.05 -3.01 -10.65
C MET A 102 0.95 -2.75 -11.77
N ASN A 103 0.50 -2.86 -13.02
CA ASN A 103 1.26 -2.45 -14.21
C ASN A 103 0.93 -0.99 -14.57
N ASP A 104 1.88 -0.28 -15.20
CA ASP A 104 1.71 1.12 -15.57
C ASP A 104 0.60 1.38 -16.59
N ASP A 105 0.36 0.38 -17.47
CA ASP A 105 -0.60 0.48 -18.58
C ASP A 105 -1.92 -0.26 -18.32
N ASP A 106 -2.06 -0.95 -17.18
CA ASP A 106 -3.27 -1.71 -16.87
C ASP A 106 -4.32 -0.85 -16.19
N ASP A 107 -5.04 -0.07 -16.99
CA ASP A 107 -6.32 0.52 -16.58
C ASP A 107 -7.52 -0.40 -16.85
N GLU A 108 -7.27 -1.56 -17.45
CA GLU A 108 -8.33 -2.53 -17.73
C GLU A 108 -8.88 -3.13 -16.42
N LYS A 109 -10.15 -2.81 -16.15
CA LYS A 109 -10.87 -3.25 -14.94
C LYS A 109 -10.86 -4.77 -14.75
N SER A 110 -10.93 -5.54 -15.84
CA SER A 110 -10.93 -7.01 -15.82
C SER A 110 -9.63 -7.53 -15.19
N LYS A 111 -8.48 -6.98 -15.57
CA LYS A 111 -7.15 -7.34 -15.07
C LYS A 111 -6.97 -6.98 -13.59
N LYS A 112 -7.36 -5.76 -13.19
CA LYS A 112 -7.37 -5.32 -11.77
C LYS A 112 -8.18 -6.30 -10.90
N ASN A 113 -9.36 -6.71 -11.38
CA ASN A 113 -10.19 -7.69 -10.68
C ASN A 113 -9.54 -9.08 -10.59
N LEU A 114 -8.81 -9.53 -11.62
CA LEU A 114 -8.12 -10.82 -11.61
C LEU A 114 -6.98 -10.84 -10.60
N ILE A 115 -6.19 -9.75 -10.51
CA ILE A 115 -5.14 -9.58 -9.49
C ILE A 115 -5.74 -9.72 -8.08
N ILE A 116 -6.83 -9.01 -7.80
CA ILE A 116 -7.45 -9.02 -6.47
C ILE A 116 -7.98 -10.42 -6.12
N LYS A 117 -8.70 -11.06 -7.04
CA LYS A 117 -9.22 -12.43 -6.83
C LYS A 117 -8.11 -13.45 -6.62
N LYS A 118 -6.94 -13.24 -7.24
CA LYS A 118 -5.82 -14.19 -7.18
C LYS A 118 -5.00 -14.06 -5.90
N TYR A 119 -4.78 -12.84 -5.41
CA TYR A 119 -3.77 -12.58 -4.37
C TYR A 119 -4.34 -12.06 -3.04
N TYR A 120 -5.63 -11.76 -2.95
CA TYR A 120 -6.25 -11.24 -1.72
C TYR A 120 -7.35 -12.15 -1.21
N GLN A 121 -7.56 -12.09 0.10
CA GLN A 121 -8.78 -12.62 0.69
C GLN A 121 -9.97 -11.76 0.25
N LEU A 122 -10.99 -12.40 -0.34
CA LEU A 122 -12.09 -11.67 -0.95
C LEU A 122 -12.88 -10.88 0.10
N GLY A 123 -12.96 -9.56 -0.09
CA GLY A 123 -13.63 -8.68 0.88
C GLY A 123 -12.76 -8.33 2.09
N ASP A 124 -11.44 -8.54 1.99
CA ASP A 124 -10.44 -8.14 2.96
C ASP A 124 -9.28 -7.40 2.26
N ILE A 125 -8.51 -6.61 3.02
CA ILE A 125 -7.30 -5.92 2.55
C ILE A 125 -6.05 -6.80 2.60
N HIS A 126 -6.09 -7.90 3.34
CA HIS A 126 -4.97 -8.81 3.53
C HIS A 126 -4.83 -9.77 2.34
N PHE A 127 -3.58 -10.15 2.09
CA PHE A 127 -3.24 -11.13 1.08
C PHE A 127 -3.74 -12.54 1.48
N ASN A 128 -3.97 -13.38 0.48
CA ASN A 128 -4.18 -14.81 0.66
C ASN A 128 -2.80 -15.55 0.60
N PRO A 129 -2.75 -16.88 0.77
CA PRO A 129 -1.48 -17.62 0.70
C PRO A 129 -0.68 -17.38 -0.58
N GLU A 130 -1.34 -17.26 -1.73
CA GLU A 130 -0.71 -16.99 -3.03
C GLU A 130 -0.08 -15.59 -3.08
N GLY A 131 -0.77 -14.58 -2.53
CA GLY A 131 -0.24 -13.22 -2.43
C GLY A 131 0.96 -13.14 -1.49
N HIS A 132 0.88 -13.81 -0.33
CA HIS A 132 2.02 -13.94 0.58
C HIS A 132 3.21 -14.64 -0.07
N LYS A 133 2.96 -15.74 -0.80
CA LYS A 133 4.02 -16.45 -1.53
C LYS A 133 4.70 -15.54 -2.55
N LEU A 134 3.95 -14.79 -3.35
CA LEU A 134 4.51 -13.86 -4.35
C LEU A 134 5.44 -12.82 -3.71
N ILE A 135 5.03 -12.24 -2.57
CA ILE A 135 5.83 -11.26 -1.83
C ILE A 135 7.08 -11.91 -1.24
N ALA A 136 6.96 -13.10 -0.65
CA ALA A 136 8.09 -13.83 -0.09
C ALA A 136 9.12 -14.21 -1.16
N ASP A 137 8.69 -14.72 -2.30
CA ASP A 137 9.56 -15.02 -3.44
C ASP A 137 10.29 -13.76 -3.92
N TYR A 138 9.58 -12.62 -4.01
CA TYR A 138 10.19 -11.33 -4.33
C TYR A 138 11.24 -10.91 -3.29
N PHE A 139 10.98 -11.12 -2.01
CA PHE A 139 11.91 -10.76 -0.95
C PHE A 139 13.17 -11.61 -0.99
N ILE A 140 13.03 -12.93 -1.05
CA ILE A 140 14.14 -13.89 -1.12
C ILE A 140 15.02 -13.62 -2.34
N LYS A 141 14.42 -13.25 -3.47
CA LYS A 141 15.16 -12.98 -4.71
C LYS A 141 15.95 -11.69 -4.67
N ASN A 142 15.40 -10.61 -4.08
CA ASN A 142 15.94 -9.26 -4.24
C ASN A 142 16.65 -8.71 -3.00
N PHE A 143 16.45 -9.32 -1.83
CA PHE A 143 17.01 -8.83 -0.58
C PHE A 143 17.73 -9.96 0.15
N LYS A 144 18.89 -9.61 0.71
CA LYS A 144 19.62 -10.46 1.65
C LYS A 144 19.44 -9.84 3.02
N PHE A 145 18.78 -10.58 3.91
CA PHE A 145 18.57 -10.19 5.30
C PHE A 145 19.63 -10.83 6.18
#